data_AF-A0A0M3KFR6-F1
#
_entry.id   AF-A0A0M3KFR6-F1
#
_cell.length_a   1.000
_cell.length_b   1.000
_cell.length_c   1.000
_cell.angle_alpha   90.00
_cell.angle_beta   90.00
_cell.angle_gamma   90.00
#
_symmetry.space_group_name_H-M   'P 1'
#
loop_
_entity.id
_entity.type
_entity.pdbx_description
1 polymer ?
#
loop_
_entity_poly.entity_id
_entity_poly.type
_entity_poly.pdbx_seq_one_letter_code
_entity_poly.pdbx_strand_id
1 'polypeptide(L)'
;MTTQEVEVFDSIDYGSVKNEKDFIDKVSKKDAKLAEKLRLVNETIYSKINALPEQARQYMLKTIERVSSFASESSVDGIFKSIRGIIKDYSKLSKDDQNALVTAFPCIGEMMKSWFLLFWEFLN
;
A
#
# COMPACT_ATOMS: atom_id res chain seq x y z
N MET A 1 -0.41 12.19 -11.57
CA MET A 1 0.49 11.35 -12.37
C MET A 1 0.25 11.69 -13.83
N THR A 2 1.31 11.95 -14.60
CA THR A 2 1.25 12.35 -16.01
C THR A 2 1.33 11.12 -16.92
N THR A 3 0.93 11.25 -18.19
CA THR A 3 1.05 10.18 -19.20
C THR A 3 2.48 9.67 -19.32
N GLN A 4 3.46 10.57 -19.31
CA GLN A 4 4.88 10.22 -19.37
C GLN A 4 5.34 9.40 -18.15
N GLU A 5 4.81 9.70 -16.95
CA GLU A 5 5.12 8.93 -15.75
C GLU A 5 4.55 7.50 -15.84
N VAL A 6 3.36 7.34 -16.43
CA VAL A 6 2.74 6.02 -16.67
C VAL A 6 3.56 5.19 -17.65
N GLU A 7 4.00 5.78 -18.77
CA GLU A 7 4.86 5.09 -19.75
C GLU A 7 6.18 4.61 -19.14
N VAL A 8 6.77 5.39 -18.22
CA VAL A 8 7.96 4.96 -17.49
C VAL A 8 7.64 3.71 -16.66
N PHE A 9 6.53 3.69 -15.92
CA PHE A 9 6.11 2.53 -15.13
C PHE A 9 5.82 1.29 -15.97
N ASP A 10 5.13 1.44 -17.11
CA ASP A 10 4.81 0.33 -18.01
C ASP A 10 6.07 -0.28 -18.65
N SER A 11 7.14 0.51 -18.76
CA SER A 11 8.42 0.07 -19.30
C SER A 11 9.35 -0.61 -18.27
N ILE A 12 8.91 -0.74 -17.01
CA ILE A 12 9.65 -1.48 -15.97
C ILE A 12 9.33 -2.97 -16.09
N ASP A 13 10.38 -3.79 -16.19
CA ASP A 13 10.24 -5.24 -16.02
C ASP A 13 10.11 -5.57 -14.52
N TYR A 14 8.86 -5.63 -14.04
CA TYR A 14 8.53 -5.94 -12.65
C TYR A 14 9.00 -7.33 -12.21
N GLY A 15 9.14 -8.29 -13.12
CA GLY A 15 9.66 -9.63 -12.80
C GLY A 15 11.12 -9.63 -12.36
N SER A 16 11.86 -8.57 -12.70
CA SER A 16 13.26 -8.38 -12.33
C SER A 16 13.46 -7.46 -11.11
N VAL A 17 12.38 -6.96 -10.50
CA VAL A 17 12.41 -6.05 -9.35
C VAL A 17 12.53 -6.86 -8.07
N LYS A 18 13.62 -6.65 -7.31
CA LYS A 18 13.89 -7.43 -6.09
C LYS A 18 13.28 -6.83 -4.83
N ASN A 19 13.23 -5.51 -4.77
CA ASN A 19 12.72 -4.74 -3.64
C ASN A 19 12.46 -3.30 -4.09
N GLU A 20 11.93 -2.49 -3.18
CA GLU A 20 11.58 -1.10 -3.44
C GLU A 20 12.78 -0.24 -3.87
N LYS A 21 13.96 -0.45 -3.29
CA LYS A 21 15.17 0.28 -3.68
C LYS A 21 15.56 -0.02 -5.13
N ASP A 22 15.56 -1.30 -5.51
CA ASP A 22 15.84 -1.74 -6.88
C ASP A 22 14.80 -1.20 -7.88
N PHE A 23 13.53 -1.09 -7.47
CA PHE A 23 12.49 -0.44 -8.27
C PHE A 23 12.82 1.05 -8.52
N ILE A 24 13.11 1.82 -7.46
CA ILE A 24 13.46 3.24 -7.58
C ILE A 24 14.72 3.42 -8.43
N ASP A 25 15.74 2.56 -8.26
CA ASP A 25 16.97 2.59 -9.07
C ASP A 25 16.69 2.34 -10.56
N LYS A 26 15.77 1.42 -10.89
CA LYS A 26 15.33 1.16 -12.28
C LYS A 26 14.55 2.33 -12.85
N VAL A 27 13.67 2.96 -12.06
CA VAL A 27 12.97 4.19 -12.48
C VAL A 27 13.97 5.33 -12.69
N SER A 28 14.97 5.47 -11.82
CA SER A 28 15.98 6.54 -11.91
C SER A 28 16.80 6.49 -13.20
N LYS A 29 16.99 5.30 -13.78
CA LYS A 29 17.67 5.13 -15.07
C LYS A 29 16.85 5.63 -16.27
N LYS A 30 15.53 5.74 -16.11
CA LYS A 30 14.58 6.18 -17.15
C LYS A 30 14.13 7.62 -16.92
N ASP A 31 13.84 7.99 -15.68
CA ASP A 31 13.44 9.32 -15.26
C ASP A 31 13.89 9.59 -13.80
N ALA A 32 14.95 10.37 -13.65
CA ALA A 32 15.49 10.74 -12.35
C ALA A 32 14.55 11.63 -11.52
N LYS A 33 13.71 12.46 -12.17
CA LYS A 33 12.75 13.31 -11.46
C LYS A 33 11.62 12.47 -10.89
N LEU A 34 11.14 11.49 -11.65
CA LEU A 34 10.13 10.55 -11.17
C LEU A 34 10.67 9.69 -10.02
N ALA A 35 11.92 9.21 -10.13
CA ALA A 35 12.55 8.46 -9.05
C ALA A 35 12.67 9.28 -7.76
N GLU A 36 13.04 10.56 -7.86
CA GLU A 36 13.09 11.45 -6.69
C GLU A 36 11.71 11.69 -6.08
N LYS A 37 10.66 11.84 -6.90
CA LYS A 37 9.27 11.91 -6.41
C LYS A 37 8.90 10.64 -5.64
N LEU A 38 9.25 9.46 -6.15
CA LEU A 38 8.99 8.19 -5.48
C LEU A 38 9.74 8.08 -4.15
N ARG A 39 11.01 8.50 -4.10
CA ARG A 39 11.80 8.55 -2.86
C ARG A 39 11.13 9.43 -1.81
N LEU A 40 10.72 10.63 -2.17
CA LEU A 40 10.05 11.58 -1.27
C LEU A 40 8.69 11.07 -0.77
N VAL A 41 7.91 10.45 -1.66
CA VAL A 41 6.64 9.81 -1.28
C VAL A 41 6.91 8.68 -0.28
N ASN A 42 7.91 7.85 -0.54
CA ASN A 42 8.24 6.74 0.32
C ASN A 42 8.69 7.20 1.72
N GLU A 43 9.58 8.20 1.77
CA GLU A 43 10.01 8.82 3.02
C GLU A 43 8.85 9.41 3.81
N THR A 44 7.91 10.07 3.11
CA THR A 44 6.71 10.62 3.74
C THR A 44 5.82 9.51 4.34
N ILE A 45 5.62 8.42 3.61
CA ILE A 45 4.82 7.28 4.07
C ILE A 45 5.47 6.64 5.29
N TYR A 46 6.75 6.28 5.22
CA TYR A 46 7.45 5.64 6.33
C TYR A 46 7.61 6.57 7.54
N SER A 47 7.80 7.87 7.34
CA SER A 47 7.80 8.84 8.44
C SER A 47 6.46 8.86 9.17
N LYS A 48 5.35 8.84 8.44
CA LYS A 48 4.01 8.76 9.05
C LYS A 48 3.78 7.44 9.76
N ILE A 49 4.24 6.32 9.18
CA ILE A 49 4.14 4.99 9.80
C ILE A 49 4.94 4.93 11.10
N ASN A 50 6.16 5.45 11.11
CA ASN A 50 7.03 5.43 12.29
C ASN A 50 6.49 6.28 13.44
N ALA A 51 5.68 7.29 13.14
CA ALA A 51 5.01 8.12 14.15
C ALA A 51 3.76 7.48 14.75
N LEU A 52 3.29 6.33 14.23
CA LEU A 52 2.13 5.63 14.77
C LEU A 52 2.45 4.90 16.07
N PRO A 53 1.44 4.67 16.93
CA PRO A 53 1.52 3.70 18.03
C PRO A 53 1.94 2.31 17.52
N GLU A 54 2.57 1.51 18.38
CA GLU A 54 3.18 0.22 18.00
C GLU A 54 2.24 -0.67 17.19
N GLN A 55 1.01 -0.91 17.66
CA GLN A 55 0.08 -1.82 17.00
C GLN A 55 -0.38 -1.30 15.64
N ALA A 56 -0.70 -0.01 15.55
CA ALA A 56 -1.01 0.67 14.28
C ALA A 56 0.18 0.63 13.30
N ARG A 57 1.40 0.81 13.79
CA ARG A 57 2.62 0.74 12.98
C ARG A 57 2.84 -0.67 12.41
N GLN A 58 2.76 -1.70 13.25
CA GLN A 58 2.90 -3.10 12.83
C GLN A 58 1.83 -3.48 11.80
N TYR A 59 0.59 -3.02 12.00
CA TYR A 59 -0.48 -3.17 11.03
C TYR A 59 -0.14 -2.55 9.67
N MET A 60 0.40 -1.32 9.64
CA MET A 60 0.77 -0.65 8.39
C MET A 60 1.91 -1.35 7.65
N LEU A 61 2.94 -1.79 8.37
CA LEU A 61 4.07 -2.51 7.77
C LEU A 61 3.60 -3.82 7.12
N LYS A 62 2.75 -4.58 7.81
CA LYS A 62 2.15 -5.80 7.28
C LYS A 62 1.21 -5.54 6.10
N THR A 63 0.48 -4.43 6.14
CA THR A 63 -0.40 -4.01 5.03
C THR A 63 0.40 -3.70 3.78
N ILE A 64 1.52 -2.97 3.90
CA ILE A 64 2.42 -2.69 2.77
C ILE A 64 2.98 -3.97 2.18
N GLU A 65 3.45 -4.90 3.02
CA GLU A 65 3.95 -6.20 2.55
C GLU A 65 2.89 -6.96 1.74
N ARG A 66 1.64 -7.03 2.25
CA ARG A 66 0.53 -7.68 1.52
C ARG A 66 0.16 -6.98 0.22
N VAL A 67 0.16 -5.65 0.19
CA VAL A 67 -0.16 -4.92 -1.04
C VAL A 67 0.97 -5.08 -2.07
N SER A 68 2.22 -5.14 -1.63
CA SER A 68 3.35 -5.38 -2.52
C SER A 68 3.25 -6.72 -3.25
N SER A 69 2.66 -7.74 -2.63
CA SER A 69 2.43 -9.03 -3.28
C SER A 69 1.28 -9.00 -4.31
N PHE A 70 0.46 -7.95 -4.38
CA PHE A 70 -0.61 -7.87 -5.38
C PHE A 70 -0.05 -7.79 -6.80
N ALA A 71 1.11 -7.15 -6.97
CA ALA A 71 1.78 -7.06 -8.26
C ALA A 71 2.20 -8.45 -8.81
N SER A 72 2.40 -9.42 -7.92
CA SER A 72 2.74 -10.81 -8.27
C SER A 72 1.55 -11.78 -8.24
N GLU A 73 0.37 -11.32 -7.79
CA GLU A 73 -0.81 -12.17 -7.66
C GLU A 73 -1.57 -12.24 -9.00
N SER A 74 -1.63 -13.44 -9.58
CA SER A 74 -2.28 -13.67 -10.88
C SER A 74 -3.80 -13.86 -10.78
N SER A 75 -4.35 -14.03 -9.57
CA SER A 75 -5.77 -14.30 -9.37
C SER A 75 -6.50 -13.19 -8.63
N VAL A 76 -7.65 -12.81 -9.16
CA VAL A 76 -8.58 -11.87 -8.51
C VAL A 76 -8.98 -12.36 -7.11
N ASP A 77 -9.17 -13.67 -6.94
CA ASP A 77 -9.47 -14.29 -5.64
C ASP A 77 -8.33 -14.13 -4.61
N GLY A 78 -7.06 -14.24 -5.03
CA GLY A 78 -5.91 -14.02 -4.17
C GLY A 78 -5.80 -12.57 -3.69
N ILE A 79 -6.09 -11.62 -4.59
CA ILE A 79 -6.19 -10.19 -4.25
C ILE A 79 -7.30 -9.98 -3.21
N PHE A 80 -8.50 -10.53 -3.45
CA PHE A 80 -9.62 -10.41 -2.51
C PHE A 80 -9.33 -11.04 -1.14
N LYS A 81 -8.69 -12.21 -1.09
CA LYS A 81 -8.27 -12.84 0.18
C LYS A 81 -7.32 -11.93 0.96
N SER A 82 -6.39 -11.28 0.26
CA SER A 82 -5.43 -10.38 0.89
C SER A 82 -6.09 -9.11 1.41
N ILE A 83 -7.01 -8.52 0.63
CA ILE A 83 -7.83 -7.37 1.07
C ILE A 83 -8.66 -7.74 2.30
N ARG A 84 -9.32 -8.91 2.31
CA ARG A 84 -10.05 -9.41 3.48
C ARG A 84 -9.13 -9.56 4.70
N GLY A 85 -7.92 -10.06 4.50
CA GLY A 85 -6.91 -10.13 5.56
C GLY A 85 -6.56 -8.76 6.14
N ILE A 86 -6.45 -7.73 5.29
CA ILE A 86 -6.16 -6.34 5.70
C ILE A 86 -7.32 -5.78 6.53
N ILE A 87 -8.58 -6.00 6.11
CA ILE A 87 -9.78 -5.55 6.84
C ILE A 87 -9.90 -6.27 8.19
N LYS A 88 -9.73 -7.60 8.20
CA LYS A 88 -9.79 -8.41 9.42
C LYS A 88 -8.70 -8.07 10.42
N ASP A 89 -7.51 -7.70 9.96
CA ASP A 89 -6.45 -7.28 10.87
C ASP A 89 -6.69 -5.84 11.39
N TYR A 90 -7.31 -4.97 10.58
CA TYR A 90 -7.73 -3.64 11.01
C TYR A 90 -8.80 -3.70 12.11
N SER A 91 -9.80 -4.58 11.97
CA SER A 91 -10.90 -4.70 12.95
C SER A 91 -10.46 -5.24 14.32
N LYS A 92 -9.27 -5.86 14.40
CA LYS A 92 -8.66 -6.31 15.67
C LYS A 92 -7.91 -5.20 16.41
N LEU A 93 -7.62 -4.07 15.75
CA LEU A 93 -6.96 -2.94 16.38
C LEU A 93 -7.89 -2.27 17.40
N SER A 94 -7.31 -1.65 18.42
CA SER A 94 -8.07 -0.80 19.33
C SER A 94 -8.67 0.39 18.58
N LYS A 95 -9.74 1.00 19.12
CA LYS A 95 -10.32 2.20 18.51
C LYS A 95 -9.30 3.36 18.44
N ASP A 96 -8.42 3.46 19.42
CA ASP A 96 -7.38 4.49 19.45
C ASP A 96 -6.34 4.27 18.35
N ASP A 97 -5.92 3.01 18.13
CA ASP A 97 -5.03 2.65 17.03
C ASP A 97 -5.69 2.88 15.65
N GLN A 98 -6.97 2.52 15.50
CA GLN A 98 -7.74 2.80 14.29
C GLN A 98 -7.83 4.31 14.02
N ASN A 99 -8.11 5.12 15.05
CA ASN A 99 -8.17 6.58 14.93
C ASN A 99 -6.81 7.18 14.57
N ALA A 100 -5.72 6.68 15.15
CA ALA A 100 -4.37 7.10 14.81
C ALA A 100 -4.05 6.81 13.32
N LEU A 101 -4.45 5.63 12.83
CA LEU A 101 -4.31 5.26 11.41
C LEU A 101 -5.09 6.20 10.49
N VAL A 102 -6.37 6.42 10.76
CA VAL A 102 -7.23 7.28 9.92
C VAL A 102 -6.75 8.72 9.94
N THR A 103 -6.21 9.20 11.07
CA THR A 103 -5.64 10.55 11.17
C THR A 103 -4.38 10.70 10.32
N ALA A 104 -3.46 9.72 10.38
CA ALA A 104 -2.23 9.76 9.59
C ALA A 104 -2.47 9.49 8.08
N PHE A 105 -3.42 8.60 7.79
CA PHE A 105 -3.78 8.09 6.47
C PHE A 105 -5.31 8.10 6.27
N PRO A 106 -5.92 9.26 5.95
CA PRO A 106 -7.37 9.37 5.78
C PRO A 106 -7.96 8.42 4.72
N CYS A 107 -7.18 8.04 3.70
CA CYS A 107 -7.58 7.07 2.70
C CYS A 107 -7.96 5.69 3.30
N ILE A 108 -7.32 5.28 4.40
CA ILE A 108 -7.68 4.04 5.10
C ILE A 108 -9.09 4.16 5.68
N GLY A 109 -9.43 5.32 6.25
CA GLY A 109 -10.78 5.57 6.76
C GLY A 109 -11.84 5.44 5.67
N GLU A 110 -11.59 6.00 4.49
CA GLU A 110 -12.51 5.89 3.36
C GLU A 110 -12.61 4.46 2.82
N MET A 111 -11.48 3.73 2.75
CA MET A 111 -11.48 2.31 2.39
C MET A 111 -12.30 1.47 3.37
N MET A 112 -12.11 1.65 4.68
CA MET A 112 -12.78 0.84 5.70
C MET A 112 -14.28 1.19 5.85
N LYS A 113 -14.70 2.38 5.43
CA LYS A 113 -16.11 2.77 5.31
C LYS A 113 -16.77 2.29 4.01
N SER A 114 -15.99 1.84 3.03
CA SER A 114 -16.53 1.44 1.73
C SER A 114 -17.48 0.26 1.87
N TRP A 115 -18.76 0.50 1.56
CA TRP A 115 -19.81 -0.51 1.62
C TRP A 115 -19.51 -1.73 0.74
N PHE A 116 -18.79 -1.58 -0.37
CA PHE A 116 -18.38 -2.71 -1.21
C PHE A 116 -17.55 -3.76 -0.45
N LEU A 117 -16.63 -3.31 0.41
CA LEU A 117 -15.78 -4.20 1.20
C LEU A 117 -16.54 -4.84 2.38
N LEU A 118 -17.47 -4.08 2.98
CA LEU A 118 -18.34 -4.57 4.06
C LEU A 118 -19.43 -5.54 3.57
N PHE A 119 -19.97 -5.30 2.37
CA PHE A 119 -21.00 -6.15 1.73
C PHE A 119 -20.43 -7.50 1.28
N TRP A 120 -19.16 -7.53 0.83
CA TRP A 120 -18.50 -8.77 0.44
C TRP A 120 -18.15 -9.70 1.62
N GLU A 121 -17.93 -9.16 2.83
CA GLU A 121 -17.83 -9.97 4.06
C GLU A 121 -19.18 -10.60 4.48
N PHE A 122 -20.31 -10.05 4.02
CA PHE A 122 -21.64 -10.56 4.34
C PHE A 122 -22.15 -11.63 3.36
N LEU A 123 -21.59 -11.73 2.16
CA LEU A 123 -22.02 -12.66 1.11
C LEU A 123 -21.26 -14.00 1.11
N ASN A 124 -20.27 -14.19 1.98
CA ASN A 124 -19.47 -15.43 2.12
C ASN A 124 -19.13 -15.70 3.59
#